data_AF-A0A8J6PSD4-F1
#
_entry.id   AF-A0A8J6PSD4-F1
#
_cell.length_a   1.000
_cell.length_b   1.000
_cell.length_c   1.000
_cell.angle_alpha   90.00
_cell.angle_beta   90.00
_cell.angle_gamma   90.00
#
_symmetry.space_group_name_H-M   'P 1'
#
loop_
_entity.id
_entity.type
_entity.pdbx_description
1 polymer ?
#
loop_
_entity_poly.entity_id
_entity_poly.type
_entity_poly.pdbx_seq_one_letter_code
_entity_poly.pdbx_strand_id
1 'polypeptide(L)' 'MESFSKPLKTILSKAGWKLLRHGKGDHEIWHQPENGRKVTIDNAIKSRHTANAVLKQAGLPKAF' A
#
# COMPACT_ATOMS: atom_id res chain seq x y z
N MET A 1 8.48 -7.56 -15.92
CA MET A 1 7.12 -7.56 -15.36
C MET A 1 7.07 -6.42 -14.37
N GLU A 2 6.35 -5.34 -14.69
CA GLU A 2 6.27 -4.17 -13.81
C GLU A 2 5.34 -4.50 -12.63
N SER A 3 5.78 -4.19 -11.41
CA SER A 3 4.99 -4.41 -10.18
C SER A 3 4.17 -3.17 -9.86
N PHE A 4 2.91 -3.35 -9.48
CA PHE A 4 2.05 -2.27 -9.00
C PHE A 4 2.47 -1.73 -7.62
N SER A 5 3.41 -2.40 -6.92
CA SER A 5 3.85 -2.00 -5.58
C SER A 5 4.47 -0.60 -5.55
N LYS A 6 5.35 -0.25 -6.50
CA LYS A 6 5.98 1.08 -6.59
C LYS A 6 4.95 2.20 -6.73
N PRO A 7 4.07 2.21 -7.77
CA PRO A 7 3.08 3.28 -7.91
C PRO A 7 2.06 3.29 -6.76
N LEU A 8 1.70 2.14 -6.20
CA LEU A 8 0.83 2.06 -5.02
C LEU A 8 1.46 2.76 -3.80
N LYS A 9 2.74 2.50 -3.51
CA LYS A 9 3.47 3.19 -2.42
C LYS A 9 3.55 4.69 -2.65
N THR A 10 3.74 5.14 -3.89
CA THR A 10 3.71 6.57 -4.23
C THR A 10 2.36 7.20 -3.93
N ILE A 11 1.25 6.56 -4.31
CA ILE A 11 -0.11 7.06 -4.01
C ILE A 11 -0.33 7.14 -2.49
N LEU A 12 0.04 6.09 -1.75
CA LEU A 12 -0.11 6.05 -0.29
C LEU A 12 0.73 7.14 0.39
N SER A 13 1.98 7.31 -0.01
CA SER A 13 2.85 8.36 0.53
C SER A 13 2.29 9.77 0.26
N LYS A 14 1.76 10.03 -0.94
CA LYS A 14 1.07 11.29 -1.26
C LYS A 14 -0.20 11.50 -0.41
N ALA A 15 -0.87 10.42 -0.03
CA ALA A 15 -2.02 10.45 0.87
C ALA A 15 -1.63 10.50 2.36
N GLY A 16 -0.35 10.72 2.70
CA GLY A 16 0.11 10.87 4.08
C GLY A 16 0.36 9.57 4.84
N TRP A 17 0.29 8.42 4.16
CA TRP A 17 0.66 7.14 4.76
C TRP A 17 2.17 7.02 4.87
N LYS A 18 2.63 6.37 5.94
CA LYS A 18 4.05 6.17 6.24
C LYS A 18 4.36 4.70 6.43
N LEU A 19 5.56 4.29 6.04
CA LEU A 19 6.08 2.96 6.35
C LEU A 19 6.26 2.87 7.88
N LEU A 20 5.55 1.94 8.52
CA LEU A 20 5.66 1.67 9.94
C LEU A 20 6.82 0.73 10.23
N ARG A 21 6.87 -0.39 9.50
CA ARG A 21 7.90 -1.43 9.64
C ARG A 21 7.84 -2.42 8.48
N HIS A 22 8.91 -3.19 8.32
CA HIS A 22 8.88 -4.39 7.50
C HIS A 22 8.16 -5.53 8.24
N GLY A 23 7.32 -6.26 7.50
CA GLY A 23 6.64 -7.47 7.95
C GLY A 23 7.53 -8.70 7.79
N LYS A 24 6.91 -9.89 7.78
CA LYS A 24 7.63 -11.13 7.47
C LYS A 24 7.93 -11.18 5.97
N GLY A 25 9.15 -11.55 5.59
CA GLY A 25 9.55 -11.63 4.19
C GLY A 25 9.69 -10.25 3.56
N ASP A 26 9.11 -10.06 2.38
CA ASP A 26 9.16 -8.83 1.59
C ASP A 26 7.90 -7.96 1.75
N HIS A 27 7.12 -8.19 2.80
CA HIS A 27 5.95 -7.37 3.11
C HIS A 27 6.34 -6.11 3.88
N GLU A 28 5.62 -5.02 3.62
CA GLU A 28 5.73 -3.76 4.33
C GLU A 28 4.40 -3.43 5.01
N ILE A 29 4.46 -2.94 6.24
CA ILE A 29 3.30 -2.45 6.96
C ILE A 29 3.36 -0.93 6.93
N TRP A 30 2.33 -0.34 6.35
CA TRP A 30 2.15 1.11 6.27
C TRP A 30 1.05 1.54 7.23
N HIS A 31 1.18 2.73 7.79
CA HIS A 31 0.20 3.29 8.71
C HIS A 31 -0.15 4.73 8.37
N GLN A 32 -1.37 5.13 8.69
CA GLN A 32 -1.80 6.52 8.63
C GLN A 32 -1.63 7.15 10.03
N PRO A 33 -0.83 8.22 10.18
CA PRO A 33 -0.59 8.86 11.48
C PRO A 33 -1.85 9.45 12.13
N GLU A 34 -2.80 9.94 11.34
CA GLU A 34 -3.96 10.69 11.82
C GLU A 34 -5.03 9.81 12.48
N ASN A 35 -5.24 8.59 11.97
CA ASN A 35 -6.31 7.70 12.44
C ASN A 35 -5.80 6.31 12.86
N GLY A 36 -4.49 6.08 12.79
CA GLY A 36 -3.85 4.83 13.21
C GLY A 36 -4.15 3.61 12.33
N ARG A 37 -4.82 3.79 11.18
CA ARG A 37 -5.09 2.68 10.24
C ARG A 37 -3.79 2.09 9.72
N LYS A 38 -3.82 0.79 9.41
CA LYS A 38 -2.66 0.04 8.91
C LYS A 38 -3.06 -0.77 7.69
N VAL A 39 -2.17 -0.84 6.71
CA VAL A 39 -2.29 -1.68 5.52
C VAL A 39 -0.98 -2.43 5.29
N THR A 40 -1.09 -3.63 4.76
CA THR A 40 0.07 -4.44 4.37
C THR A 40 0.24 -4.38 2.87
N ILE A 41 1.46 -4.13 2.41
CA ILE A 41 1.82 -4.03 1.00
C ILE A 41 2.84 -5.11 0.69
N ASP A 42 2.58 -5.88 -0.36
CA ASP A 42 3.54 -6.81 -0.93
C ASP A 42 4.49 -6.07 -1.89
N ASN A 43 5.78 -6.38 -1.85
CA ASN A 43 6.78 -5.72 -2.71
C ASN A 43 6.66 -6.12 -4.19
N ALA A 44 5.97 -7.22 -4.51
CA ALA A 44 5.83 -7.79 -5.85
C ALA A 44 4.34 -7.98 -6.26
N ILE A 45 3.50 -6.95 -6.08
CA ILE A 45 2.10 -6.99 -6.52
C ILE A 45 2.02 -7.02 -8.06
N LYS A 46 1.66 -8.18 -8.62
CA LYS A 46 1.41 -8.37 -10.06
C LYS A 46 -0.05 -8.15 -10.48
N SER A 47 -0.98 -8.07 -9.53
CA SER A 47 -2.41 -7.96 -9.79
C SER A 47 -2.94 -6.57 -9.44
N ARG A 48 -3.55 -5.91 -10.42
CA ARG A 48 -4.29 -4.64 -10.22
C ARG A 48 -5.41 -4.77 -9.18
N HIS A 49 -6.04 -5.94 -9.08
CA HIS A 49 -7.11 -6.19 -8.12
C HIS A 49 -6.59 -6.12 -6.69
N THR A 50 -5.41 -6.71 -6.44
CA THR A 50 -4.73 -6.64 -5.15
C THR A 50 -4.30 -5.20 -4.83
N ALA A 51 -3.72 -4.47 -5.78
CA ALA A 51 -3.33 -3.07 -5.57
C ALA A 51 -4.55 -2.19 -5.21
N ASN A 52 -5.66 -2.35 -5.93
CA ASN A 52 -6.90 -1.65 -5.64
C ASN A 52 -7.55 -2.07 -4.32
N ALA A 53 -7.39 -3.32 -3.90
CA ALA A 53 -7.88 -3.77 -2.59
C ALA A 53 -7.13 -3.04 -1.46
N VAL A 54 -5.81 -2.85 -1.60
CA VAL A 54 -5.02 -2.05 -0.65
C VAL A 54 -5.48 -0.59 -0.62
N LEU A 55 -5.71 0.03 -1.79
CA LEU A 55 -6.25 1.39 -1.84
C LEU A 55 -7.60 1.49 -1.15
N LYS A 56 -8.50 0.52 -1.38
CA LYS A 56 -9.80 0.45 -0.71
C LYS A 56 -9.64 0.32 0.81
N GLN A 57 -8.72 -0.51 1.29
CA GLN A 57 -8.41 -0.64 2.72
C GLN A 57 -7.85 0.65 3.32
N ALA A 58 -7.07 1.40 2.54
CA ALA A 58 -6.58 2.73 2.89
C ALA A 58 -7.65 3.84 2.80
N GLY A 59 -8.87 3.52 2.33
CA GLY A 59 -9.94 4.50 2.12
C GLY A 59 -9.71 5.41 0.91
N LEU A 60 -8.85 5.00 -0.04
CA LEU A 60 -8.52 5.73 -1.26
C LEU A 60 -9.30 5.19 -2.47
N PRO A 61 -9.54 6.03 -3.49
CA PRO A 61 -10.14 5.56 -4.74
C PRO A 61 -9.23 4.57 -5.47
N LYS A 62 -9.83 3.75 -6.34
CA LYS A 62 -9.07 2.83 -7.21
C LYS A 62 -8.19 3.63 -8.18
N ALA A 63 -7.01 3.11 -8.49
CA ALA A 63 -6.05 3.76 -9.39
C ALA A 63 -5.43 2.81 -10.43
N PHE A 64 -5.78 1.51 -10.39
CA PHE A 64 -5.23 0.45 -11.26
C PHE A 64 -6.33 -0.41 -11.90
#